data_AF-A0A7V5KVY6-F1
#
_entry.id   AF-A0A7V5KVY6-F1
#
_cell.length_a   1.000
_cell.length_b   1.000
_cell.length_c   1.000
_cell.angle_alpha   90.00
_cell.angle_beta   90.00
_cell.angle_gamma   90.00
#
_symmetry.space_group_name_H-M   'P 1'
#
loop_
_entity.id
_entity.type
_entity.pdbx_description
1 polymer ?
#
loop_
_entity_poly.entity_id
_entity_poly.type
_entity_poly.pdbx_seq_one_letter_code
_entity_poly.pdbx_strand_id
1 'polypeptide(L)'
;MTTPKTCSIFFIPVLSAIVLLLSLNGCGFKNKPIPPQQMVPRAVTDLRYQLNDKGVTLSWSYPIETVTGRDITEISSFEVYRAVVPADKYCKTCPVPWGRPVDIPGGAVPDEGKKTATYESSLLRPGNMYFFKVRSTAGWWAESADSNIVSFLWNIPARAPEEVQARAGDKVITLSWQPVTMHRDGSPVTEKVEYQVLRSEGGGTFTPVGKPVSGTTFTDTTTRNGRNYLYKVQSLSVYEQAVVGGGESKVISAASVDRTPPPRPVGVHVIRTADGVKIFWEPAGANDLQGYRIYRRTAEKKKPVRIGTVKAPYVMFTDTKPPQNAERVYYSVSSIDNRKPANESARSQEAMAILQ
;
A
#
# COMPACT_ATOMS: atom_id res chain seq x y z
N MET A 1 96.51 81.86 -8.85
CA MET A 1 97.80 81.31 -9.31
C MET A 1 97.63 79.82 -9.58
N THR A 2 97.71 79.44 -10.87
CA THR A 2 98.38 78.23 -11.43
C THR A 2 98.09 76.86 -10.78
N THR A 3 97.60 75.78 -11.41
CA THR A 3 97.73 75.16 -12.75
C THR A 3 96.83 73.86 -12.77
N PRO A 4 96.90 72.87 -13.69
CA PRO A 4 95.98 72.73 -14.83
C PRO A 4 95.30 71.33 -14.99
N LYS A 5 94.57 71.21 -16.10
CA LYS A 5 93.89 70.07 -16.74
C LYS A 5 94.56 68.67 -16.61
N THR A 6 93.74 67.62 -16.60
CA THR A 6 93.89 66.48 -17.53
C THR A 6 92.58 65.71 -17.71
N CYS A 7 92.41 65.24 -18.95
CA CYS A 7 91.27 64.53 -19.52
C CYS A 7 91.65 63.04 -19.61
N SER A 8 90.71 62.12 -19.38
CA SER A 8 90.76 60.78 -19.99
C SER A 8 89.36 60.15 -20.01
N ILE A 9 88.89 59.99 -21.25
CA ILE A 9 87.80 59.12 -21.70
C ILE A 9 88.19 57.67 -21.38
N PHE A 10 87.27 56.86 -20.87
CA PHE A 10 87.29 55.42 -21.10
C PHE A 10 85.87 54.85 -21.18
N PHE A 11 85.58 54.29 -22.34
CA PHE A 11 84.39 53.56 -22.73
C PHE A 11 84.25 52.26 -21.92
N ILE A 12 83.07 52.07 -21.30
CA ILE A 12 82.18 50.88 -21.33
C ILE A 12 82.81 49.48 -21.07
N PRO A 13 82.17 48.65 -20.21
CA PRO A 13 81.60 47.42 -20.77
C PRO A 13 80.14 47.18 -20.32
N VAL A 14 79.24 47.37 -21.29
CA VAL A 14 77.85 46.91 -21.40
C VAL A 14 77.78 45.37 -21.48
N LEU A 15 78.93 44.69 -21.38
CA LEU A 15 79.06 43.24 -21.52
C LEU A 15 78.46 42.44 -20.36
N SER A 16 78.34 43.01 -19.16
CA SER A 16 77.84 42.27 -17.98
C SER A 16 76.30 42.15 -17.94
N ALA A 17 75.57 43.03 -18.64
CA ALA A 17 74.11 42.99 -18.72
C ALA A 17 73.60 42.01 -19.80
N ILE A 18 74.41 41.68 -20.80
CA ILE A 18 73.99 40.79 -21.91
C ILE A 18 74.12 39.31 -21.53
N VAL A 19 75.06 38.94 -20.66
CA VAL A 19 75.26 37.54 -20.23
C VAL A 19 74.18 37.06 -19.25
N LEU A 20 73.62 37.96 -18.42
CA LEU A 20 72.52 37.62 -17.50
C LEU A 20 71.14 37.52 -18.17
N LEU A 21 71.00 38.08 -19.38
CA LEU A 21 69.78 37.99 -20.21
C LEU A 21 69.76 36.75 -21.11
N LEU A 22 70.88 36.05 -21.28
CA LEU A 22 70.98 34.85 -22.12
C LEU A 22 70.72 33.53 -21.36
N SER A 23 70.69 33.55 -20.03
CA SER A 23 70.38 32.39 -19.17
C SER A 23 68.89 32.09 -18.98
N LEU A 24 67.99 32.86 -19.64
CA LEU A 24 66.54 32.62 -19.62
C LEU A 24 66.01 31.89 -20.87
N ASN A 25 66.90 31.32 -21.69
CA ASN A 25 66.50 30.43 -22.79
C ASN A 25 66.19 29.01 -22.29
N GLY A 26 65.27 28.90 -21.34
CA GLY A 26 64.57 27.65 -21.09
C GLY A 26 63.62 27.39 -22.26
N CYS A 27 63.94 26.41 -23.12
CA CYS A 27 63.01 25.91 -24.12
C CYS A 27 61.83 25.24 -23.41
N GLY A 28 60.83 26.02 -23.00
CA GLY A 28 59.54 25.51 -22.56
C GLY A 28 58.86 24.84 -23.76
N PHE A 29 58.85 23.51 -23.78
CA PHE A 29 58.17 22.72 -24.79
C PHE A 29 56.66 23.01 -24.69
N LYS A 30 56.14 23.87 -25.57
CA LYS A 30 54.70 24.15 -25.66
C LYS A 30 54.02 22.93 -26.28
N ASN A 31 53.66 21.96 -25.44
CA ASN A 31 52.74 20.92 -25.85
C ASN A 31 51.41 21.57 -26.28
N LYS A 32 50.76 20.97 -27.28
CA LYS A 32 49.42 21.40 -27.70
C LYS A 32 48.52 21.43 -26.46
N PRO A 33 47.70 22.48 -26.24
CA PRO A 33 46.74 22.48 -25.15
C PRO A 33 45.93 21.20 -25.25
N ILE A 34 46.02 20.34 -24.23
CA ILE A 34 45.15 19.18 -24.12
C ILE A 34 43.77 19.78 -23.87
N PRO A 35 42.78 19.59 -24.77
CA PRO A 35 41.44 20.07 -24.52
C PRO A 35 40.98 19.53 -23.16
N PRO A 36 40.39 20.36 -22.29
CA PRO A 36 39.77 19.85 -21.07
C PRO A 36 38.84 18.71 -21.47
N GLN A 37 39.08 17.52 -20.94
CA GLN A 37 38.22 16.40 -21.22
C GLN A 37 36.86 16.74 -20.60
N GLN A 38 35.84 16.91 -21.43
CA GLN A 38 34.48 17.17 -20.96
C GLN A 38 33.97 15.92 -20.23
N MET A 39 34.03 15.94 -18.90
CA MET A 39 33.51 14.87 -18.05
C MET A 39 32.00 15.01 -17.89
N VAL A 40 31.25 15.00 -18.99
CA VAL A 40 29.80 15.17 -18.96
C VAL A 40 29.15 13.92 -18.36
N PRO A 41 28.50 14.01 -17.18
CA PRO A 41 27.86 12.86 -16.56
C PRO A 41 26.69 12.36 -17.39
N ARG A 42 26.41 11.06 -17.32
CA ARG A 42 25.12 10.54 -17.81
C ARG A 42 23.98 11.16 -17.02
N ALA A 43 22.85 11.36 -17.69
CA ALA A 43 21.63 11.82 -17.05
C ALA A 43 21.17 10.82 -16.00
N VAL A 44 20.66 11.34 -14.89
CA VAL A 44 19.96 10.56 -13.88
C VAL A 44 18.68 9.97 -14.49
N THR A 45 18.46 8.67 -14.35
CA THR A 45 17.27 8.01 -14.91
C THR A 45 16.33 7.45 -13.86
N ASP A 46 16.72 7.48 -12.58
CA ASP A 46 15.99 6.88 -11.46
C ASP A 46 15.50 7.91 -10.44
N LEU A 47 15.30 9.17 -10.88
CA LEU A 47 14.71 10.21 -10.04
C LEU A 47 13.32 9.75 -9.60
N ARG A 48 13.12 9.68 -8.28
CA ARG A 48 11.87 9.26 -7.65
C ARG A 48 11.56 10.16 -6.46
N TYR A 49 10.32 10.10 -5.99
CA TYR A 49 9.87 10.93 -4.88
C TYR A 49 9.03 10.13 -3.87
N GLN A 50 9.01 10.63 -2.64
CA GLN A 50 8.10 10.21 -1.58
C GLN A 50 7.46 11.45 -0.96
N LEU A 51 6.14 11.41 -0.79
CA LEU A 51 5.40 12.48 -0.10
C LEU A 51 5.30 12.16 1.38
N ASN A 52 5.41 13.20 2.19
CA ASN A 52 5.14 13.14 3.62
C ASN A 52 4.28 14.36 4.02
N ASP A 53 3.96 14.52 5.30
CA ASP A 53 3.07 15.59 5.75
C ASP A 53 3.65 17.02 5.59
N LYS A 54 4.96 17.15 5.35
CA LYS A 54 5.68 18.44 5.27
C LYS A 54 6.07 18.83 3.84
N GLY A 55 6.06 17.89 2.89
CA GLY A 55 6.44 18.13 1.52
C GLY A 55 6.83 16.86 0.77
N VAL A 56 7.86 16.99 -0.07
CA VAL A 56 8.41 15.90 -0.88
C VAL A 56 9.88 15.66 -0.58
N THR A 57 10.25 14.39 -0.49
CA THR A 57 11.65 13.95 -0.51
C THR A 57 11.94 13.32 -1.88
N LEU A 58 12.84 13.92 -2.63
CA LEU A 58 13.38 13.40 -3.89
C LEU A 58 14.59 12.52 -3.60
N SER A 59 14.77 11.46 -4.38
CA SER A 59 15.99 10.64 -4.34
C SER A 59 16.39 10.16 -5.73
N TRP A 60 17.70 10.04 -5.95
CA TRP A 60 18.29 9.57 -7.21
C TRP A 60 19.69 8.99 -6.99
N SER A 61 20.17 8.19 -7.93
CA SER A 61 21.52 7.63 -7.90
C SER A 61 22.55 8.62 -8.42
N TYR A 62 23.76 8.63 -7.83
CA TYR A 62 24.90 9.36 -8.39
C TYR A 62 25.29 8.77 -9.76
N PRO A 63 25.50 9.59 -10.79
CA PRO A 63 26.10 9.13 -12.03
C PRO A 63 27.51 8.62 -11.78
N ILE A 64 27.81 7.41 -12.24
CA ILE A 64 29.13 6.77 -12.11
C ILE A 64 29.94 6.82 -13.41
N GLU A 65 29.29 7.16 -14.54
CA GLU A 65 29.91 7.19 -15.85
C GLU A 65 29.55 8.46 -16.62
N THR A 66 30.46 8.90 -17.48
CA THR A 66 30.22 9.94 -18.47
C THR A 66 29.38 9.43 -19.63
N VAL A 67 28.86 10.34 -20.46
CA VAL A 67 28.18 9.99 -21.72
C VAL A 67 29.08 9.18 -22.69
N THR A 68 30.41 9.26 -22.54
CA THR A 68 31.39 8.48 -23.31
C THR A 68 31.80 7.17 -22.64
N GLY A 69 31.23 6.83 -21.47
CA GLY A 69 31.50 5.57 -20.75
C GLY A 69 32.78 5.57 -19.93
N ARG A 70 33.24 6.75 -19.48
CA ARG A 70 34.38 6.85 -18.55
C ARG A 70 33.89 6.98 -17.13
N ASP A 71 34.62 6.43 -16.18
CA ASP A 71 34.27 6.52 -14.77
C ASP A 71 34.33 7.97 -14.25
N ILE A 72 33.41 8.28 -13.34
CA ILE A 72 33.33 9.56 -12.64
C ILE A 72 33.62 9.31 -11.18
N THR A 73 34.67 9.95 -10.67
CA THR A 73 35.10 9.84 -9.27
C THR A 73 34.45 10.89 -8.37
N GLU A 74 33.93 11.98 -8.95
CA GLU A 74 33.34 13.09 -8.20
C GLU A 74 32.25 13.80 -9.01
N ILE A 75 31.15 14.11 -8.33
CA ILE A 75 30.11 15.02 -8.82
C ILE A 75 30.28 16.35 -8.08
N SER A 76 30.36 17.46 -8.80
CA SER A 76 30.51 18.79 -8.21
C SER A 76 29.21 19.27 -7.57
N SER A 77 28.11 19.24 -8.32
CA SER A 77 26.78 19.59 -7.82
C SER A 77 25.66 18.86 -8.56
N PHE A 78 24.48 18.88 -7.97
CA PHE A 78 23.22 18.57 -8.62
C PHE A 78 22.38 19.83 -8.70
N GLU A 79 21.91 20.17 -9.89
CA GLU A 79 20.93 21.22 -10.11
C GLU A 79 19.53 20.63 -10.04
N VAL A 80 18.78 20.96 -8.99
CA VAL A 80 17.40 20.51 -8.82
C VAL A 80 16.46 21.58 -9.36
N TYR A 81 15.82 21.29 -10.49
CA TYR A 81 14.82 22.17 -11.10
C TYR A 81 13.44 21.87 -10.51
N ARG A 82 12.68 22.93 -10.25
CA ARG A 82 11.29 22.87 -9.77
C ARG A 82 10.40 23.73 -10.66
N ALA A 83 9.25 23.19 -11.06
CA ALA A 83 8.15 23.96 -11.64
C ALA A 83 6.88 23.78 -10.80
N VAL A 84 6.05 24.81 -10.78
CA VAL A 84 4.78 24.84 -10.05
C VAL A 84 3.69 25.33 -10.99
N VAL A 85 2.65 24.53 -11.18
CA VAL A 85 1.51 24.85 -12.05
C VAL A 85 0.23 24.71 -11.22
N PRO A 86 -0.63 25.74 -11.12
CA PRO A 86 -1.95 25.59 -10.50
C PRO A 86 -2.71 24.43 -11.14
N ALA A 87 -3.33 23.57 -10.33
CA ALA A 87 -3.94 22.33 -10.82
C ALA A 87 -5.05 22.59 -11.85
N ASP A 88 -5.85 23.64 -11.63
CA ASP A 88 -6.91 24.13 -12.53
C ASP A 88 -6.40 24.64 -13.88
N LYS A 89 -5.11 25.01 -13.96
CA LYS A 89 -4.45 25.48 -15.19
C LYS A 89 -3.56 24.41 -15.81
N TYR A 90 -3.45 23.23 -15.22
CA TYR A 90 -2.60 22.18 -15.72
C TYR A 90 -3.15 21.61 -17.02
N CYS A 91 -2.29 21.48 -18.03
CA CYS A 91 -2.60 20.78 -19.26
C CYS A 91 -1.44 19.83 -19.62
N LYS A 92 -1.78 18.62 -20.10
CA LYS A 92 -0.80 17.55 -20.32
C LYS A 92 0.27 17.89 -21.36
N THR A 93 -0.08 18.70 -22.35
CA THR A 93 0.80 19.08 -23.47
C THR A 93 1.45 20.46 -23.30
N CYS A 94 1.16 21.16 -22.20
CA CYS A 94 1.69 22.49 -21.95
C CYS A 94 3.19 22.40 -21.61
N PRO A 95 4.02 23.33 -22.11
CA PRO A 95 5.40 23.44 -21.66
C PRO A 95 5.47 23.67 -20.15
N VAL A 96 6.33 22.91 -19.46
CA VAL A 96 6.51 23.02 -18.01
C VAL A 96 7.35 24.28 -17.70
N PRO A 97 6.84 25.23 -16.90
CA PRO A 97 7.53 26.48 -16.61
C PRO A 97 8.59 26.29 -15.52
N TRP A 98 9.76 25.77 -15.91
CA TRP A 98 10.89 25.55 -14.99
C TRP A 98 11.38 26.85 -14.36
N GLY A 99 11.46 26.88 -13.03
CA GLY A 99 12.13 27.94 -12.29
C GLY A 99 13.65 27.80 -12.31
N ARG A 100 14.35 28.72 -11.64
CA ARG A 100 15.79 28.60 -11.41
C ARG A 100 16.08 27.35 -10.57
N PRO A 101 17.13 26.58 -10.90
CA PRO A 101 17.50 25.41 -10.13
C PRO A 101 18.03 25.80 -8.74
N VAL A 102 17.95 24.84 -7.83
CA VAL A 102 18.67 24.88 -6.55
C VAL A 102 19.90 23.99 -6.69
N ASP A 103 21.07 24.55 -6.39
CA ASP A 103 22.33 23.81 -6.37
C ASP A 103 22.46 23.01 -5.07
N ILE A 104 22.62 21.71 -5.21
CA ILE A 104 22.92 20.78 -4.12
C ILE A 104 24.37 20.33 -4.28
N PRO A 105 25.23 20.53 -3.27
CA PRO A 105 26.61 20.03 -3.33
C PRO A 105 26.64 18.53 -3.61
N GLY A 106 27.52 18.13 -4.53
CA GLY A 106 27.79 16.73 -4.79
C GLY A 106 28.85 16.17 -3.84
N GLY A 107 29.72 15.32 -4.38
CA GLY A 107 30.89 14.80 -3.70
C GLY A 107 31.41 13.53 -4.35
N ALA A 108 32.32 12.85 -3.66
CA ALA A 108 32.94 11.62 -4.13
C ALA A 108 31.90 10.55 -4.49
N VAL A 109 32.08 9.94 -5.66
CA VAL A 109 31.38 8.76 -6.13
C VAL A 109 32.16 7.54 -5.60
N PRO A 110 31.49 6.56 -4.97
CA PRO A 110 32.18 5.39 -4.45
C PRO A 110 32.70 4.48 -5.58
N ASP A 111 33.88 3.91 -5.39
CA ASP A 111 34.48 2.95 -6.34
C ASP A 111 33.63 1.67 -6.48
N GLU A 112 32.91 1.28 -5.43
CA GLU A 112 31.98 0.15 -5.42
C GLU A 112 30.63 0.52 -4.77
N GLY A 113 29.54 0.00 -5.33
CA GLY A 113 28.18 0.21 -4.83
C GLY A 113 27.47 1.43 -5.40
N LYS A 114 26.27 1.73 -4.87
CA LYS A 114 25.45 2.87 -5.32
C LYS A 114 25.36 3.92 -4.22
N LYS A 115 25.72 5.15 -4.55
CA LYS A 115 25.45 6.33 -3.70
C LYS A 115 24.15 6.98 -4.15
N THR A 116 23.31 7.35 -3.18
CA THR A 116 22.03 8.02 -3.42
C THR A 116 22.11 9.46 -2.92
N ALA A 117 21.66 10.40 -3.74
CA ALA A 117 21.40 11.78 -3.33
C ALA A 117 19.94 11.94 -2.91
N THR A 118 19.69 12.85 -1.97
CA THR A 118 18.35 13.18 -1.50
C THR A 118 18.16 14.69 -1.42
N TYR A 119 16.97 15.16 -1.76
CA TYR A 119 16.59 16.57 -1.61
C TYR A 119 15.17 16.69 -1.06
N GLU A 120 15.00 17.52 -0.02
CA GLU A 120 13.70 17.79 0.57
C GLU A 120 13.17 19.15 0.11
N SER A 121 11.92 19.16 -0.36
CA SER A 121 11.19 20.40 -0.68
C SER A 121 9.94 20.47 0.19
N SER A 122 9.91 21.45 1.09
CA SER A 122 8.80 21.69 2.04
C SER A 122 7.98 22.92 1.65
N LEU A 123 6.96 23.26 2.46
CA LEU A 123 6.09 24.43 2.28
C LEU A 123 5.42 24.47 0.90
N LEU A 124 5.05 23.29 0.41
CA LEU A 124 4.32 23.14 -0.85
C LEU A 124 2.90 23.71 -0.69
N ARG A 125 2.42 24.41 -1.72
CA ARG A 125 1.12 25.09 -1.73
C ARG A 125 0.04 24.13 -2.22
N PRO A 126 -1.02 23.89 -1.45
CA PRO A 126 -2.16 23.07 -1.89
C PRO A 126 -2.73 23.54 -3.23
N GLY A 127 -3.34 22.63 -3.99
CA GLY A 127 -3.95 22.91 -5.29
C GLY A 127 -2.94 23.14 -6.43
N ASN A 128 -1.69 22.71 -6.27
CA ASN A 128 -0.66 22.89 -7.31
C ASN A 128 -0.03 21.55 -7.72
N MET A 129 0.17 21.40 -9.03
CA MET A 129 1.03 20.39 -9.62
C MET A 129 2.49 20.82 -9.51
N TYR A 130 3.31 19.94 -8.96
CA TYR A 130 4.75 20.11 -8.85
C TYR A 130 5.46 19.20 -9.84
N PHE A 131 6.50 19.72 -10.47
CA PHE A 131 7.38 18.98 -11.38
C PHE A 131 8.82 19.15 -10.93
N PHE A 132 9.58 18.07 -10.97
CA PHE A 132 11.01 18.08 -10.65
C PHE A 132 11.80 17.31 -11.70
N LYS A 133 12.99 17.84 -11.98
CA LYS A 133 14.06 17.16 -12.71
C LYS A 133 15.41 17.57 -12.12
N VAL A 134 16.43 16.76 -12.36
CA VAL A 134 17.78 16.98 -11.85
C VAL A 134 18.76 16.96 -13.01
N ARG A 135 19.79 17.82 -12.93
CA ARG A 135 21.02 17.71 -13.72
C ARG A 135 22.20 17.52 -12.78
N SER A 136 23.23 16.84 -13.27
CA SER A 136 24.46 16.62 -12.53
C SER A 136 25.60 17.35 -13.21
N THR A 137 26.51 17.91 -12.43
CA THR A 137 27.71 18.60 -12.93
C THR A 137 28.97 17.90 -12.45
N ALA A 138 29.96 17.72 -13.31
CA ALA A 138 31.28 17.19 -12.94
C ALA A 138 32.38 18.12 -13.48
N GLY A 139 32.61 19.22 -12.78
CA GLY A 139 33.57 20.26 -13.15
C GLY A 139 33.01 21.38 -14.03
N TRP A 140 33.90 22.27 -14.45
CA TRP A 140 33.58 23.52 -15.15
C TRP A 140 33.13 23.22 -16.61
N TRP A 141 31.87 23.52 -16.94
CA TRP A 141 31.15 23.28 -18.23
C TRP A 141 30.70 21.83 -18.55
N ALA A 142 30.64 20.93 -17.57
CA ALA A 142 30.24 19.54 -17.79
C ALA A 142 28.89 19.22 -17.12
N GLU A 143 27.79 19.62 -17.76
CA GLU A 143 26.42 19.38 -17.31
C GLU A 143 25.79 18.18 -18.00
N SER A 144 25.12 17.30 -17.24
CA SER A 144 24.34 16.21 -17.80
C SER A 144 23.10 16.72 -18.55
N ALA A 145 22.52 15.86 -19.40
CA ALA A 145 21.15 16.06 -19.85
C ALA A 145 20.15 15.98 -18.67
N ASP A 146 18.91 16.41 -18.93
CA ASP A 146 17.80 16.35 -17.96
C ASP A 146 17.54 14.90 -17.50
N SER A 147 17.23 14.74 -16.21
CA SER A 147 16.71 13.47 -15.71
C SER A 147 15.32 13.15 -16.25
N ASN A 148 14.83 11.94 -15.95
CA ASN A 148 13.38 11.71 -15.97
C ASN A 148 12.66 12.74 -15.08
N ILE A 149 11.47 13.17 -15.50
CA ILE A 149 10.66 14.13 -14.74
C ILE A 149 9.75 13.36 -13.78
N VAL A 150 9.69 13.80 -12.53
CA VAL A 150 8.66 13.37 -11.58
C VAL A 150 7.65 14.49 -11.36
N SER A 151 6.39 14.13 -11.20
CA SER A 151 5.32 15.10 -10.97
C SER A 151 4.23 14.57 -10.06
N PHE A 152 3.65 15.44 -9.23
CA PHE A 152 2.57 15.11 -8.32
C PHE A 152 1.70 16.32 -8.01
N LEU A 153 0.43 16.06 -7.69
CA LEU A 153 -0.46 17.07 -7.11
C LEU A 153 -0.19 17.16 -5.62
N TRP A 154 0.08 18.38 -5.13
CA TRP A 154 0.15 18.63 -3.70
C TRP A 154 -1.17 19.21 -3.21
N ASN A 155 -1.79 18.53 -2.25
CA ASN A 155 -2.98 18.98 -1.56
C ASN A 155 -2.95 18.54 -0.11
N ILE A 156 -3.78 19.18 0.72
CA ILE A 156 -3.92 18.79 2.12
C ILE A 156 -4.67 17.46 2.15
N PRO A 157 -4.10 16.39 2.74
CA PRO A 157 -4.78 15.11 2.75
C PRO A 157 -6.08 15.15 3.55
N ALA A 158 -7.10 14.44 3.07
CA ALA A 158 -8.32 14.19 3.84
C ALA A 158 -8.00 13.45 5.15
N ARG A 159 -8.81 13.66 6.20
CA ARG A 159 -8.67 12.92 7.46
C ARG A 159 -8.96 11.44 7.29
N ALA A 160 -8.55 10.66 8.28
CA ALA A 160 -8.92 9.26 8.36
C ALA A 160 -10.44 9.10 8.54
N PRO A 161 -11.06 8.07 7.95
CA PRO A 161 -12.42 7.68 8.30
C PRO A 161 -12.53 7.34 9.79
N GLU A 162 -13.54 7.89 10.44
CA GLU A 162 -13.83 7.68 11.86
C GLU A 162 -15.01 6.71 12.04
N GLU A 163 -15.17 6.25 13.29
CA GLU A 163 -16.26 5.34 13.68
C GLU A 163 -16.38 4.10 12.78
N VAL A 164 -15.24 3.54 12.37
CA VAL A 164 -15.20 2.31 11.57
C VAL A 164 -15.73 1.15 12.41
N GLN A 165 -16.77 0.51 11.90
CA GLN A 165 -17.42 -0.66 12.49
C GLN A 165 -17.35 -1.83 11.51
N ALA A 166 -17.31 -3.04 12.05
CA ALA A 166 -17.34 -4.27 11.27
C ALA A 166 -18.48 -5.17 11.76
N ARG A 167 -19.30 -5.67 10.84
CA ARG A 167 -20.36 -6.63 11.11
C ARG A 167 -20.01 -7.96 10.43
N ALA A 168 -19.85 -8.99 11.25
CA ALA A 168 -19.57 -10.34 10.77
C ALA A 168 -20.85 -11.03 10.27
N GLY A 169 -20.78 -11.60 9.08
CA GLY A 169 -21.75 -12.53 8.51
C GLY A 169 -21.10 -13.87 8.15
N ASP A 170 -21.86 -14.73 7.47
CA ASP A 170 -21.36 -16.01 6.96
C ASP A 170 -20.45 -15.77 5.75
N LYS A 171 -19.15 -16.09 5.90
CA LYS A 171 -18.08 -15.86 4.90
C LYS A 171 -17.98 -14.41 4.41
N VAL A 172 -18.56 -13.48 5.15
CA VAL A 172 -18.62 -12.07 4.77
C VAL A 172 -18.35 -11.18 5.97
N ILE A 173 -17.68 -10.05 5.73
CA ILE A 173 -17.52 -8.98 6.72
C ILE A 173 -17.94 -7.67 6.07
N THR A 174 -18.96 -7.02 6.64
CA THR A 174 -19.42 -5.71 6.18
C THR A 174 -18.83 -4.63 7.07
N LEU A 175 -18.05 -3.74 6.48
CA LEU A 175 -17.48 -2.56 7.11
C LEU A 175 -18.35 -1.33 6.84
N SER A 176 -18.46 -0.45 7.82
CA SER A 176 -19.15 0.83 7.71
C SER A 176 -18.40 1.91 8.49
N TRP A 177 -18.40 3.14 8.01
CA TRP A 177 -17.70 4.27 8.63
C TRP A 177 -18.46 5.58 8.43
N GLN A 178 -18.01 6.65 9.08
CA GLN A 178 -18.54 8.00 8.83
C GLN A 178 -17.88 8.65 7.61
N PRO A 179 -18.61 9.44 6.82
CA PRO A 179 -18.03 10.16 5.70
C PRO A 179 -16.98 11.16 6.18
N VAL A 180 -15.84 11.23 5.49
CA VAL A 180 -14.79 12.21 5.79
C VAL A 180 -15.18 13.55 5.21
N THR A 181 -15.34 14.54 6.08
CA THR A 181 -15.77 15.91 5.73
C THR A 181 -14.70 16.97 5.95
N MET A 182 -13.54 16.59 6.51
CA MET A 182 -12.47 17.51 6.88
C MET A 182 -11.11 17.00 6.43
N HIS A 183 -10.24 17.93 6.04
CA HIS A 183 -8.82 17.70 5.84
C HIS A 183 -8.07 17.69 7.16
N ARG A 184 -6.82 17.23 7.16
CA ARG A 184 -5.98 17.17 8.36
C ARG A 184 -5.79 18.52 9.05
N ASP A 185 -5.74 19.61 8.29
CA ASP A 185 -5.62 20.98 8.82
C ASP A 185 -6.94 21.54 9.40
N GLY A 186 -8.05 20.81 9.26
CA GLY A 186 -9.38 21.22 9.74
C GLY A 186 -10.22 21.98 8.71
N SER A 187 -9.72 22.21 7.50
CA SER A 187 -10.53 22.77 6.42
C SER A 187 -11.57 21.75 5.91
N PRO A 188 -12.74 22.20 5.39
CA PRO A 188 -13.74 21.29 4.86
C PRO A 188 -13.28 20.63 3.55
N VAL A 189 -13.62 19.36 3.39
CA VAL A 189 -13.46 18.60 2.14
C VAL A 189 -14.52 19.08 1.16
N THR A 190 -14.09 19.41 -0.06
CA THR A 190 -14.99 19.88 -1.13
C THR A 190 -14.87 19.03 -2.40
N GLU A 191 -13.75 18.33 -2.53
CA GLU A 191 -13.50 17.36 -3.57
C GLU A 191 -14.20 16.03 -3.31
N LYS A 192 -14.22 15.17 -4.33
CA LYS A 192 -14.76 13.81 -4.20
C LYS A 192 -13.81 12.97 -3.36
N VAL A 193 -14.35 12.30 -2.33
CA VAL A 193 -13.62 11.31 -1.53
C VAL A 193 -14.09 9.90 -1.84
N GLU A 194 -13.14 9.01 -2.06
CA GLU A 194 -13.33 7.56 -2.12
C GLU A 194 -12.60 6.89 -0.96
N TYR A 195 -12.88 5.61 -0.73
CA TYR A 195 -12.35 4.86 0.39
C TYR A 195 -11.74 3.55 -0.09
N GLN A 196 -10.45 3.34 0.21
CA GLN A 196 -9.79 2.06 0.00
C GLN A 196 -9.82 1.26 1.30
N VAL A 197 -10.45 0.08 1.24
CA VAL A 197 -10.36 -0.89 2.34
C VAL A 197 -9.06 -1.66 2.22
N LEU A 198 -8.34 -1.74 3.34
CA LEU A 198 -7.10 -2.48 3.49
C LEU A 198 -7.32 -3.61 4.49
N ARG A 199 -6.80 -4.80 4.20
CA ARG A 199 -6.90 -5.98 5.06
C ARG A 199 -5.54 -6.61 5.32
N SER A 200 -5.38 -7.11 6.54
CA SER A 200 -4.25 -7.94 6.96
C SER A 200 -4.76 -9.25 7.56
N GLU A 201 -4.09 -10.36 7.23
CA GLU A 201 -4.29 -11.65 7.87
C GLU A 201 -3.32 -11.79 9.05
N GLY A 202 -3.83 -11.89 10.27
CA GLY A 202 -3.00 -12.19 11.45
C GLY A 202 -1.98 -11.12 11.86
N GLY A 203 -2.12 -9.87 11.43
CA GLY A 203 -1.23 -8.77 11.84
C GLY A 203 -0.04 -8.50 10.92
N GLY A 204 0.04 -9.17 9.76
CA GLY A 204 1.02 -8.87 8.71
C GLY A 204 0.72 -7.59 7.93
N THR A 205 1.31 -7.46 6.74
CA THR A 205 1.14 -6.31 5.85
C THR A 205 -0.33 -6.10 5.45
N PHE A 206 -0.79 -4.86 5.52
CA PHE A 206 -2.10 -4.46 5.00
C PHE A 206 -2.07 -4.37 3.48
N THR A 207 -3.05 -5.01 2.82
CA THR A 207 -3.19 -5.01 1.37
C THR A 207 -4.58 -4.54 0.95
N PRO A 208 -4.73 -3.85 -0.19
CA PRO A 208 -6.02 -3.44 -0.71
C PRO A 208 -6.97 -4.62 -0.93
N VAL A 209 -8.21 -4.49 -0.47
CA VAL A 209 -9.30 -5.42 -0.77
C VAL A 209 -10.30 -4.73 -1.68
N GLY A 210 -10.43 -5.23 -2.90
CA GLY A 210 -11.30 -4.62 -3.91
C GLY A 210 -10.81 -3.26 -4.38
N LYS A 211 -11.64 -2.60 -5.20
CA LYS A 211 -11.41 -1.23 -5.67
C LYS A 211 -11.91 -0.21 -4.64
N PRO A 212 -11.42 1.04 -4.67
CA PRO A 212 -11.99 2.12 -3.86
C PRO A 212 -13.49 2.29 -4.08
N VAL A 213 -14.21 2.66 -3.03
CA VAL A 213 -15.66 2.89 -3.06
C VAL A 213 -15.99 4.33 -2.69
N SER A 214 -17.00 4.92 -3.33
CA SER A 214 -17.47 6.28 -2.98
C SER A 214 -18.46 6.30 -1.80
N GLY A 215 -19.07 5.16 -1.48
CA GLY A 215 -19.96 5.02 -0.33
C GLY A 215 -19.22 4.80 0.99
N THR A 216 -19.94 4.87 2.11
CA THR A 216 -19.39 4.67 3.46
C THR A 216 -19.53 3.23 3.97
N THR A 217 -19.71 2.28 3.06
CA THR A 217 -19.84 0.86 3.37
C THR A 217 -19.07 0.02 2.36
N PHE A 218 -18.52 -1.09 2.83
CA PHE A 218 -17.82 -2.07 2.00
C PHE A 218 -18.08 -3.48 2.52
N THR A 219 -18.24 -4.44 1.61
CA THR A 219 -18.51 -5.82 1.97
C THR A 219 -17.39 -6.71 1.43
N ASP A 220 -16.60 -7.28 2.33
CA ASP A 220 -15.56 -8.26 2.00
C ASP A 220 -16.19 -9.66 1.95
N THR A 221 -16.38 -10.20 0.75
CA THR A 221 -16.93 -11.55 0.49
C THR A 221 -15.85 -12.62 0.32
N THR A 222 -14.58 -12.25 0.45
CA THR A 222 -13.45 -13.17 0.26
C THR A 222 -12.98 -13.78 1.58
N THR A 223 -13.71 -13.53 2.67
CA THR A 223 -13.36 -14.03 3.98
C THR A 223 -13.71 -15.52 4.15
N ARG A 224 -13.02 -16.14 5.11
CA ARG A 224 -13.25 -17.53 5.52
C ARG A 224 -13.68 -17.55 6.97
N ASN A 225 -14.76 -18.27 7.26
CA ASN A 225 -15.30 -18.43 8.61
C ASN A 225 -14.21 -18.88 9.60
N GLY A 226 -14.27 -18.34 10.82
CA GLY A 226 -13.36 -18.68 11.90
C GLY A 226 -11.96 -18.08 11.78
N ARG A 227 -11.64 -17.36 10.68
CA ARG A 227 -10.40 -16.58 10.58
C ARG A 227 -10.64 -15.14 11.06
N ASN A 228 -9.66 -14.64 11.80
CA ASN A 228 -9.64 -13.25 12.22
C ASN A 228 -8.89 -12.39 11.19
N TYR A 229 -9.51 -11.30 10.77
CA TYR A 229 -8.98 -10.33 9.83
C TYR A 229 -8.86 -8.97 10.52
N LEU A 230 -7.80 -8.24 10.19
CA LEU A 230 -7.63 -6.85 10.59
C LEU A 230 -7.93 -5.96 9.40
N TYR A 231 -8.69 -4.90 9.62
CA TYR A 231 -9.06 -3.94 8.59
C TYR A 231 -8.63 -2.52 8.96
N LYS A 232 -8.31 -1.75 7.92
CA LYS A 232 -8.23 -0.30 7.94
C LYS A 232 -9.00 0.24 6.74
N VAL A 233 -9.44 1.49 6.84
CA VAL A 233 -10.02 2.22 5.72
C VAL A 233 -9.20 3.47 5.50
N GLN A 234 -8.71 3.67 4.29
CA GLN A 234 -7.98 4.85 3.88
C GLN A 234 -8.90 5.76 3.06
N SER A 235 -8.95 7.05 3.39
CA SER A 235 -9.60 8.04 2.52
C SER A 235 -8.71 8.38 1.32
N LEU A 236 -9.32 8.64 0.18
CA LEU A 236 -8.66 9.00 -1.07
C LEU A 236 -9.36 10.23 -1.64
N SER A 237 -8.65 11.35 -1.73
CA SER A 237 -9.15 12.56 -2.39
C SER A 237 -8.94 12.42 -3.89
N VAL A 238 -10.03 12.49 -4.65
CA VAL A 238 -10.03 12.32 -6.11
C VAL A 238 -10.11 13.68 -6.77
N TYR A 239 -9.04 14.05 -7.46
CA TYR A 239 -8.95 15.23 -8.32
C TYR A 239 -8.89 14.81 -9.78
N GLU A 240 -9.10 15.75 -10.70
CA GLU A 240 -9.05 15.48 -12.13
C GLU A 240 -7.68 14.96 -12.59
N GLN A 241 -6.60 15.51 -12.00
CA GLN A 241 -5.22 15.22 -12.39
C GLN A 241 -4.61 14.03 -11.63
N ALA A 242 -5.10 13.73 -10.43
CA ALA A 242 -4.50 12.75 -9.54
C ALA A 242 -5.43 12.28 -8.41
N VAL A 243 -5.10 11.14 -7.82
CA VAL A 243 -5.66 10.67 -6.55
C VAL A 243 -4.63 10.88 -5.45
N VAL A 244 -5.02 11.54 -4.36
CA VAL A 244 -4.15 11.83 -3.21
C VAL A 244 -4.59 10.98 -2.03
N GLY A 245 -3.65 10.23 -1.45
CA GLY A 245 -3.89 9.41 -0.27
C GLY A 245 -4.14 10.25 0.98
N GLY A 246 -5.25 9.97 1.66
CA GLY A 246 -5.65 10.57 2.92
C GLY A 246 -5.21 9.77 4.14
N GLY A 247 -5.84 10.07 5.28
CA GLY A 247 -5.62 9.34 6.53
C GLY A 247 -6.14 7.90 6.50
N GLU A 248 -5.46 7.02 7.23
CA GLU A 248 -5.91 5.66 7.52
C GLU A 248 -6.64 5.61 8.86
N SER A 249 -7.76 4.89 8.92
CA SER A 249 -8.50 4.65 10.15
C SER A 249 -7.68 3.87 11.18
N LYS A 250 -8.17 3.87 12.43
CA LYS A 250 -7.72 2.89 13.42
C LYS A 250 -7.98 1.47 12.90
N VAL A 251 -7.13 0.54 13.31
CA VAL A 251 -7.29 -0.88 12.98
C VAL A 251 -8.51 -1.44 13.71
N ILE A 252 -9.37 -2.15 12.99
CA ILE A 252 -10.47 -2.93 13.57
C ILE A 252 -10.27 -4.42 13.28
N SER A 253 -10.58 -5.26 14.26
CA SER A 253 -10.53 -6.72 14.13
C SER A 253 -11.93 -7.27 13.90
N ALA A 254 -12.07 -8.17 12.93
CA ALA A 254 -13.32 -8.87 12.67
C ALA A 254 -13.06 -10.29 12.17
N ALA A 255 -13.88 -11.24 12.63
CA ALA A 255 -13.86 -12.62 12.16
C ALA A 255 -15.23 -12.98 11.59
N SER A 256 -15.29 -13.52 10.37
CA SER A 256 -16.55 -14.05 9.85
C SER A 256 -16.98 -15.26 10.67
N VAL A 257 -18.29 -15.36 10.89
CA VAL A 257 -18.88 -16.36 11.77
C VAL A 257 -19.77 -17.25 10.92
N ASP A 258 -19.56 -18.56 11.03
CA ASP A 258 -20.45 -19.50 10.38
C ASP A 258 -21.85 -19.40 10.97
N ARG A 259 -22.83 -19.03 10.15
CA ARG A 259 -24.24 -18.92 10.52
C ARG A 259 -25.13 -19.80 9.64
N THR A 260 -24.54 -20.65 8.80
CA THR A 260 -25.29 -21.48 7.85
C THR A 260 -25.55 -22.85 8.46
N PRO A 261 -26.80 -23.20 8.77
CA PRO A 261 -27.10 -24.55 9.27
C PRO A 261 -26.88 -25.60 8.16
N PRO A 262 -26.60 -26.86 8.53
CA PRO A 262 -26.55 -27.94 7.55
C PRO A 262 -27.93 -28.19 6.89
N PRO A 263 -27.99 -28.90 5.76
CA PRO A 263 -29.24 -29.23 5.10
C PRO A 263 -30.18 -30.03 6.00
N ARG A 264 -31.46 -29.66 6.01
CA ARG A 264 -32.51 -30.38 6.74
C ARG A 264 -32.52 -31.88 6.36
N PRO A 265 -32.56 -32.81 7.33
CA PRO A 265 -32.71 -34.24 7.07
C PRO A 265 -33.98 -34.58 6.29
N VAL A 266 -33.87 -35.52 5.36
CA VAL A 266 -34.97 -36.06 4.55
C VAL A 266 -35.04 -37.58 4.71
N GLY A 267 -36.04 -38.22 4.10
CA GLY A 267 -36.22 -39.68 4.18
C GLY A 267 -36.54 -40.18 5.60
N VAL A 268 -37.09 -39.33 6.46
CA VAL A 268 -37.38 -39.70 7.85
C VAL A 268 -38.50 -40.73 7.89
N HIS A 269 -38.21 -41.90 8.44
CA HIS A 269 -39.17 -42.98 8.63
C HIS A 269 -38.95 -43.66 9.97
N VAL A 270 -40.00 -44.32 10.46
CA VAL A 270 -40.02 -44.92 11.79
C VAL A 270 -40.52 -46.34 11.74
N ILE A 271 -39.92 -47.21 12.54
CA ILE A 271 -40.25 -48.64 12.65
C ILE A 271 -40.41 -48.98 14.12
N ARG A 272 -41.55 -49.55 14.50
CA ARG A 272 -41.77 -50.07 15.86
C ARG A 272 -41.09 -51.43 16.00
N THR A 273 -40.43 -51.63 17.13
CA THR A 273 -39.71 -52.87 17.47
C THR A 273 -39.96 -53.22 18.95
N ALA A 274 -39.51 -54.40 19.39
CA ALA A 274 -39.57 -54.78 20.81
C ALA A 274 -38.81 -53.80 21.72
N ASP A 275 -37.75 -53.16 21.20
CA ASP A 275 -36.89 -52.23 21.95
C ASP A 275 -37.40 -50.77 21.94
N GLY A 276 -38.54 -50.51 21.30
CA GLY A 276 -39.12 -49.17 21.13
C GLY A 276 -39.27 -48.76 19.66
N VAL A 277 -39.27 -47.44 19.39
CA VAL A 277 -39.43 -46.90 18.04
C VAL A 277 -38.06 -46.52 17.47
N LYS A 278 -37.65 -47.20 16.39
CA LYS A 278 -36.44 -46.85 15.63
C LYS A 278 -36.78 -45.79 14.60
N ILE A 279 -36.00 -44.72 14.58
CA ILE A 279 -36.12 -43.58 13.67
C ILE A 279 -34.89 -43.56 12.78
N PHE A 280 -35.11 -43.52 11.47
CA PHE A 280 -34.08 -43.49 10.44
C PHE A 280 -34.25 -42.25 9.57
N TRP A 281 -33.16 -41.76 9.00
CA TRP A 281 -33.16 -40.65 8.05
C TRP A 281 -32.01 -40.80 7.06
N GLU A 282 -32.04 -40.02 5.99
CA GLU A 282 -30.93 -39.97 5.04
C GLU A 282 -29.80 -39.07 5.56
N PRO A 283 -28.52 -39.41 5.30
CA PRO A 283 -27.40 -38.55 5.66
C PRO A 283 -27.51 -37.16 5.02
N ALA A 284 -27.54 -36.12 5.85
CA ALA A 284 -27.41 -34.73 5.39
C ALA A 284 -25.99 -34.47 4.83
N GLY A 285 -25.88 -33.91 3.63
CA GLY A 285 -24.61 -33.56 3.01
C GLY A 285 -24.09 -32.20 3.45
N ALA A 286 -23.19 -32.16 4.45
CA ALA A 286 -22.45 -30.96 4.82
C ALA A 286 -21.07 -31.31 5.40
N ASN A 287 -20.05 -30.53 5.05
CA ASN A 287 -18.66 -30.78 5.47
C ASN A 287 -18.44 -30.58 6.98
N ASP A 288 -19.26 -29.76 7.61
CA ASP A 288 -19.22 -29.37 9.02
C ASP A 288 -20.34 -30.04 9.84
N LEU A 289 -21.05 -31.03 9.26
CA LEU A 289 -22.09 -31.78 9.95
C LEU A 289 -21.52 -32.46 11.21
N GLN A 290 -22.02 -32.06 12.38
CA GLN A 290 -21.68 -32.69 13.65
C GLN A 290 -22.63 -33.84 13.99
N GLY A 291 -23.90 -33.72 13.61
CA GLY A 291 -24.91 -34.73 13.91
C GLY A 291 -26.34 -34.24 13.77
N TYR A 292 -27.24 -34.89 14.50
CA TYR A 292 -28.68 -34.73 14.38
C TYR A 292 -29.33 -34.58 15.75
N ARG A 293 -30.38 -33.75 15.84
CA ARG A 293 -31.25 -33.68 17.02
C ARG A 293 -32.59 -34.31 16.69
N ILE A 294 -33.06 -35.19 17.57
CA ILE A 294 -34.29 -35.95 17.39
C ILE A 294 -35.36 -35.38 18.30
N TYR A 295 -36.54 -35.17 17.72
CA TYR A 295 -37.68 -34.54 18.34
C TYR A 295 -38.89 -35.46 18.31
N ARG A 296 -39.71 -35.39 19.35
CA ARG A 296 -40.94 -36.19 19.50
C ARG A 296 -42.10 -35.33 19.97
N ARG A 297 -43.28 -35.56 19.42
CA ARG A 297 -44.56 -35.07 19.97
C ARG A 297 -45.64 -36.13 19.86
N THR A 298 -46.64 -36.05 20.73
CA THR A 298 -47.90 -36.77 20.57
C THR A 298 -48.90 -35.94 19.76
N ALA A 299 -50.02 -36.54 19.36
CA ALA A 299 -51.05 -35.85 18.58
C ALA A 299 -51.65 -34.64 19.33
N GLU A 300 -51.71 -34.70 20.66
CA GLU A 300 -52.32 -33.68 21.52
C GLU A 300 -51.38 -32.48 21.76
N LYS A 301 -50.09 -32.61 21.43
CA LYS A 301 -49.07 -31.58 21.63
C LYS A 301 -48.66 -30.94 20.32
N LYS A 302 -48.73 -29.61 20.24
CA LYS A 302 -48.27 -28.82 19.08
C LYS A 302 -46.75 -28.69 19.01
N LYS A 303 -46.07 -28.60 20.16
CA LYS A 303 -44.61 -28.41 20.24
C LYS A 303 -43.95 -29.75 20.54
N PRO A 304 -43.00 -30.21 19.70
CA PRO A 304 -42.21 -31.38 20.02
C PRO A 304 -41.08 -31.08 21.00
N VAL A 305 -40.70 -32.11 21.73
CA VAL A 305 -39.60 -32.09 22.69
C VAL A 305 -38.40 -32.81 22.10
N ARG A 306 -37.19 -32.30 22.37
CA ARG A 306 -35.95 -32.98 21.98
C ARG A 306 -35.75 -34.21 22.87
N ILE A 307 -35.64 -35.38 22.26
CA ILE A 307 -35.47 -36.65 22.97
C ILE A 307 -34.05 -37.20 22.87
N GLY A 308 -33.23 -36.69 21.95
CA GLY A 308 -31.86 -37.15 21.80
C GLY A 308 -31.04 -36.35 20.80
N THR A 309 -29.74 -36.63 20.78
CA THR A 309 -28.77 -36.13 19.80
C THR A 309 -27.92 -37.31 19.33
N VAL A 310 -27.73 -37.45 18.03
CA VAL A 310 -26.92 -38.50 17.40
C VAL A 310 -25.76 -37.85 16.65
N LYS A 311 -24.54 -38.34 16.80
CA LYS A 311 -23.38 -37.83 16.05
C LYS A 311 -23.34 -38.42 14.63
N ALA A 312 -22.95 -37.63 13.65
CA ALA A 312 -22.63 -38.17 12.32
C ALA A 312 -21.45 -39.19 12.41
N PRO A 313 -21.38 -40.21 11.55
CA PRO A 313 -22.25 -40.48 10.39
C PRO A 313 -23.49 -41.32 10.72
N TYR A 314 -23.82 -41.55 12.01
CA TYR A 314 -24.99 -42.35 12.37
C TYR A 314 -26.29 -41.64 11.98
N VAL A 315 -27.18 -42.37 11.32
CA VAL A 315 -28.47 -41.87 10.82
C VAL A 315 -29.69 -42.61 11.39
N MET A 316 -29.51 -43.10 12.62
CA MET A 316 -30.49 -43.90 13.35
C MET A 316 -30.55 -43.46 14.81
N PHE A 317 -31.75 -43.44 15.37
CA PHE A 317 -32.00 -43.26 16.80
C PHE A 317 -33.09 -44.22 17.28
N THR A 318 -32.96 -44.79 18.48
CA THR A 318 -34.02 -45.60 19.08
C THR A 318 -34.63 -44.85 20.25
N ASP A 319 -35.91 -44.53 20.15
CA ASP A 319 -36.71 -44.09 21.28
C ASP A 319 -37.16 -45.31 22.08
N THR A 320 -36.42 -45.63 23.15
CA THR A 320 -36.66 -46.78 24.04
C THR A 320 -37.76 -46.53 25.06
N LYS A 321 -38.26 -45.29 25.16
CA LYS A 321 -39.32 -44.90 26.10
C LYS A 321 -40.39 -44.08 25.38
N PRO A 322 -41.04 -44.63 24.33
CA PRO A 322 -42.12 -43.93 23.66
C PRO A 322 -43.32 -43.77 24.63
N PRO A 323 -44.13 -42.71 24.50
CA PRO A 323 -45.29 -42.48 25.36
C PRO A 323 -46.28 -43.65 25.28
N GLN A 324 -46.54 -44.33 26.40
CA GLN A 324 -47.39 -45.53 26.43
C GLN A 324 -48.90 -45.22 26.23
N ASN A 325 -49.33 -44.01 26.57
CA ASN A 325 -50.75 -43.61 26.51
C ASN A 325 -51.13 -42.84 25.23
N ALA A 326 -50.25 -42.80 24.23
CA ALA A 326 -50.50 -42.08 22.99
C ALA A 326 -50.73 -43.04 21.83
N GLU A 327 -51.88 -42.93 21.14
CA GLU A 327 -52.17 -43.73 19.95
C GLU A 327 -51.17 -43.45 18.81
N ARG A 328 -50.81 -42.17 18.66
CA ARG A 328 -49.93 -41.68 17.57
C ARG A 328 -48.83 -40.78 18.10
N VAL A 329 -47.61 -41.07 17.66
CA VAL A 329 -46.41 -40.31 18.00
C VAL A 329 -45.69 -39.88 16.73
N TYR A 330 -45.28 -38.62 16.69
CA TYR A 330 -44.63 -38.00 15.55
C TYR A 330 -43.18 -37.69 15.90
N TYR A 331 -42.27 -38.09 15.00
CA TYR A 331 -40.85 -37.88 15.10
C TYR A 331 -40.37 -36.94 14.01
N SER A 332 -39.48 -36.00 14.36
CA SER A 332 -38.79 -35.15 13.39
C SER A 332 -37.32 -35.02 13.76
N VAL A 333 -36.48 -34.77 12.76
CA VAL A 333 -35.02 -34.71 12.91
C VAL A 333 -34.51 -33.40 12.32
N SER A 334 -33.59 -32.74 12.99
CA SER A 334 -32.80 -31.63 12.44
C SER A 334 -31.32 -32.01 12.41
N SER A 335 -30.55 -31.35 11.56
CA SER A 335 -29.09 -31.46 11.53
C SER A 335 -28.44 -30.30 12.27
N ILE A 336 -27.28 -30.55 12.87
CA ILE A 336 -26.46 -29.56 13.56
C ILE A 336 -25.03 -29.58 13.05
N ASP A 337 -24.43 -28.40 12.95
CA ASP A 337 -23.01 -28.23 12.62
C ASP A 337 -22.09 -28.39 13.84
N ASN A 338 -20.79 -28.23 13.63
CA ASN A 338 -19.78 -28.33 14.68
C ASN A 338 -19.50 -27.01 15.44
N ARG A 339 -20.28 -25.95 15.20
CA ARG A 339 -20.10 -24.62 15.81
C ARG A 339 -20.58 -24.59 17.26
N LYS A 340 -20.18 -23.57 18.01
CA LYS A 340 -20.61 -23.34 19.40
C LYS A 340 -21.14 -21.91 19.58
N PRO A 341 -22.46 -21.71 19.82
CA PRO A 341 -23.53 -22.71 19.74
C PRO A 341 -23.75 -23.18 18.30
N ALA A 342 -24.11 -24.45 18.11
CA ALA A 342 -24.28 -25.06 16.79
C ALA A 342 -25.42 -24.40 16.01
N ASN A 343 -25.23 -24.18 14.70
CA ASN A 343 -26.33 -23.83 13.82
C ASN A 343 -27.18 -25.09 13.60
N GLU A 344 -28.50 -24.94 13.71
CA GLU A 344 -29.46 -26.04 13.60
C GLU A 344 -30.40 -25.80 12.42
N SER A 345 -30.59 -26.84 11.59
CA SER A 345 -31.49 -26.77 10.45
C SER A 345 -32.95 -26.66 10.87
N ALA A 346 -33.83 -26.33 9.92
CA ALA A 346 -35.23 -26.66 10.07
C ALA A 346 -35.41 -28.16 10.35
N ARG A 347 -36.45 -28.54 11.09
CA ARG A 347 -36.81 -29.94 11.33
C ARG A 347 -37.37 -30.57 10.05
N SER A 348 -37.13 -31.86 9.87
CA SER A 348 -37.68 -32.69 8.81
C SER A 348 -39.21 -32.67 8.81
N GLN A 349 -39.80 -33.20 7.73
CA GLN A 349 -41.18 -33.68 7.80
C GLN A 349 -41.32 -34.71 8.92
N GLU A 350 -42.50 -34.75 9.53
CA GLU A 350 -42.77 -35.65 10.64
C GLU A 350 -43.12 -37.05 10.15
N ALA A 351 -42.46 -38.05 10.74
CA ALA A 351 -42.79 -39.46 10.56
C ALA A 351 -43.65 -39.93 11.72
N MET A 352 -44.74 -40.64 11.42
CA MET A 352 -45.71 -41.10 12.42
C MET A 352 -45.49 -42.58 12.75
N ALA A 353 -45.49 -42.89 14.04
CA ALA A 353 -45.60 -44.25 14.56
C ALA A 353 -46.93 -44.44 15.30
N ILE A 354 -47.56 -45.60 15.11
CA ILE A 354 -48.73 -46.06 15.86
C ILE A 354 -48.24 -47.00 16.97
N LEU A 355 -48.71 -46.80 18.21
CA LEU A 355 -48.20 -47.53 19.39
C LEU A 355 -49.12 -48.62 19.92
N GLN A 356 -50.19 -48.97 19.18
CA GLN A 356 -51.18 -49.99 19.55
C GLN A 356 -50.58 -51.35 19.95
#